data_AF-A0A9D1Z5J2-F1
#
_entry.id   AF-A0A9D1Z5J2-F1
#
_cell.length_a   1.000
_cell.length_b   1.000
_cell.length_c   1.000
_cell.angle_alpha   90.00
_cell.angle_beta   90.00
_cell.angle_gamma   90.00
#
_symmetry.space_group_name_H-M   'P 1'
#
loop_
_entity.id
_entity.type
_entity.pdbx_description
1 polymer ?
#
loop_
_entity_poly.entity_id
_entity_poly.type
_entity_poly.pdbx_seq_one_letter_code
_entity_poly.pdbx_strand_id
1 'polypeptide(L)'
;MEAWLYRWLPIIFGCHCMDSRSFHIRGKRLPLCARCTGELAGILLCLLSAPFALPPALPALGLLVPMVLDGGIQALTPYESGNLRRLVTGTLFGSGLTTLFLRSTVWTFRFGMALGASL
;
A
#
# COMPACT_ATOMS: atom_id res chain seq x y z
N MET A 1 -2.52 17.33 16.54
CA MET A 1 -2.10 16.47 15.42
C MET A 1 -2.44 15.00 15.64
N GLU A 2 -2.15 14.38 16.80
CA GLU A 2 -2.47 12.96 17.03
C GLU A 2 -3.96 12.65 16.79
N ALA A 3 -4.89 13.37 17.41
CA ALA A 3 -6.34 13.14 17.23
C ALA A 3 -6.80 13.26 15.76
N TRP A 4 -6.11 14.08 14.94
CA TRP A 4 -6.39 14.20 13.52
C TRP A 4 -5.95 12.94 12.77
N LEU A 5 -4.70 12.48 13.00
CA LEU A 5 -4.17 11.27 12.36
C LEU A 5 -5.01 10.05 12.69
N TYR A 6 -5.42 9.89 13.95
CA TYR A 6 -6.25 8.78 14.42
C TYR A 6 -7.67 8.78 13.84
N ARG A 7 -8.15 9.93 13.35
CA ARG A 7 -9.45 10.05 12.68
C ARG A 7 -9.34 9.83 11.18
N TRP A 8 -8.37 10.48 10.53
CA TRP A 8 -8.35 10.58 9.07
C TRP A 8 -7.60 9.44 8.38
N LEU A 9 -6.51 8.92 8.96
CA LEU A 9 -5.80 7.79 8.37
C LEU A 9 -6.71 6.55 8.19
N PRO A 10 -7.52 6.13 9.20
CA PRO A 10 -8.43 5.01 9.02
C PRO A 10 -9.46 5.23 7.92
N ILE A 11 -10.00 6.44 7.79
CA ILE A 11 -10.99 6.78 6.76
C ILE A 11 -10.37 6.66 5.37
N ILE A 12 -9.17 7.23 5.18
CA ILE A 12 -8.47 7.22 3.88
C ILE A 12 -8.11 5.79 3.45
N PHE A 13 -7.64 4.97 4.39
CA PHE A 13 -7.22 3.59 4.11
C PHE A 13 -8.37 2.57 4.21
N GLY A 14 -9.59 2.99 4.54
CA GLY A 14 -10.70 2.06 4.82
C GLY A 14 -10.39 1.09 5.97
N CYS A 15 -9.58 1.51 6.93
CA CYS A 15 -9.10 0.65 8.01
C CYS A 15 -10.16 0.45 9.08
N HIS A 16 -10.57 -0.79 9.31
CA HIS A 16 -11.50 -1.16 10.41
C HIS A 16 -10.90 -1.02 11.81
N CYS A 17 -9.59 -0.82 11.90
CA CYS A 17 -8.96 -0.50 13.15
C CYS A 17 -9.21 -1.55 14.27
N MET A 18 -9.05 -2.83 13.96
CA MET A 18 -9.13 -3.90 14.97
C MET A 18 -7.89 -3.91 15.87
N ASP A 19 -8.10 -3.88 17.19
CA ASP A 19 -7.04 -3.84 18.19
C ASP A 19 -6.14 -5.08 18.12
N SER A 20 -6.73 -6.28 18.02
CA SER A 20 -6.02 -7.57 17.89
C SER A 20 -5.12 -7.68 16.66
N ARG A 21 -5.29 -6.79 15.68
CA ARG A 21 -4.56 -6.78 14.40
C ARG A 21 -3.73 -5.52 14.21
N SER A 22 -3.51 -4.76 15.28
CA SER A 22 -2.75 -3.51 15.28
C SER A 22 -1.46 -3.67 16.07
N PHE A 23 -0.47 -2.81 15.79
CA PHE A 23 0.71 -2.70 16.64
C PHE A 23 0.44 -1.73 17.79
N HIS A 24 1.09 -1.97 18.93
CA HIS A 24 1.05 -1.12 20.11
C HIS A 24 2.45 -0.62 20.41
N ILE A 25 2.65 0.69 20.34
CA ILE A 25 3.92 1.35 20.64
C ILE A 25 3.72 2.16 21.92
N ARG A 26 4.54 1.89 22.95
CA ARG A 26 4.46 2.56 24.27
C ARG A 26 3.05 2.48 24.90
N GLY A 27 2.41 1.30 24.79
CA GLY A 27 1.07 1.07 25.31
C GLY A 27 -0.07 1.73 24.52
N LYS A 28 0.25 2.52 23.47
CA LYS A 28 -0.74 3.10 22.57
C LYS A 28 -0.83 2.29 21.28
N ARG A 29 -2.04 2.00 20.86
CA ARG A 29 -2.33 1.41 19.57
C ARG A 29 -2.00 2.40 18.44
N LEU A 30 -1.42 1.94 17.34
CA LEU A 30 -1.26 2.74 16.13
C LEU A 30 -2.62 3.13 15.52
N PRO A 31 -2.70 4.27 14.79
CA PRO A 31 -3.94 4.71 14.15
C PRO A 31 -4.41 3.73 13.06
N LEU A 32 -3.52 2.91 12.48
CA LEU A 32 -3.84 1.93 11.46
C LEU A 32 -3.58 0.50 11.98
N CYS A 33 -4.25 -0.49 11.38
CA CYS A 33 -3.91 -1.89 11.60
C CYS A 33 -2.55 -2.25 10.97
N ALA A 34 -1.99 -3.42 11.29
CA ALA A 34 -0.69 -3.84 10.78
C ALA A 34 -0.62 -3.87 9.25
N ARG A 35 -1.71 -4.24 8.56
CA ARG A 35 -1.78 -4.29 7.10
C ARG A 35 -1.76 -2.90 6.47
N CYS A 36 -2.67 -2.01 6.87
CA CYS A 36 -2.73 -0.63 6.37
C CYS A 36 -1.48 0.19 6.77
N THR A 37 -0.85 -0.13 7.90
CA THR A 37 0.46 0.43 8.27
C THR A 37 1.53 0.02 7.25
N GLY A 38 1.52 -1.24 6.82
CA GLY A 38 2.39 -1.74 5.75
C GLY A 38 2.11 -1.04 4.43
N GLU A 39 0.85 -0.96 4.00
CA GLU A 39 0.46 -0.25 2.77
C GLU A 39 0.98 1.20 2.76
N LEU A 40 0.76 1.95 3.85
CA LEU A 40 1.29 3.30 4.02
C LEU A 40 2.82 3.33 3.91
N ALA A 41 3.52 2.42 4.58
CA ALA A 41 4.98 2.32 4.49
C ALA A 41 5.44 2.05 3.05
N GLY A 42 4.79 1.13 2.34
CA GLY A 42 5.08 0.80 0.95
C GLY A 42 4.87 1.97 -0.01
N ILE A 43 3.78 2.73 0.18
CA ILE A 43 3.51 3.96 -0.57
C ILE A 43 4.64 4.97 -0.35
N LEU A 44 4.99 5.25 0.91
CA LEU A 44 6.05 6.22 1.24
C LEU A 44 7.41 5.79 0.68
N LEU A 45 7.77 4.51 0.81
CA LEU A 45 9.02 3.97 0.25
C LEU A 45 9.07 4.12 -1.27
N CYS A 46 7.97 3.84 -1.96
CA CYS A 46 7.89 4.01 -3.41
C CYS A 46 8.00 5.49 -3.81
N LEU A 47 7.26 6.39 -3.15
CA LEU A 47 7.31 7.83 -3.46
C LEU A 47 8.70 8.44 -3.23
N LEU A 48 9.40 8.02 -2.17
CA LEU A 48 10.75 8.49 -1.87
C LEU A 48 11.81 7.92 -2.83
N SER A 49 11.61 6.70 -3.35
CA SER A 49 12.56 6.06 -4.29
C SER A 49 12.29 6.37 -5.76
N ALA A 50 11.05 6.72 -6.13
CA ALA A 50 10.62 6.94 -7.51
C ALA A 50 11.46 7.96 -8.31
N PRO A 51 11.98 9.07 -7.73
CA PRO A 51 12.86 9.99 -8.47
C PRO A 51 14.17 9.35 -8.92
N PHE A 52 14.65 8.32 -8.22
CA PHE A 52 15.91 7.64 -8.50
C PHE A 52 15.70 6.36 -9.31
N ALA A 53 14.67 5.60 -8.97
CA ALA A 53 14.34 4.35 -9.64
C ALA A 53 12.85 4.06 -9.50
N LEU A 54 12.16 3.95 -10.64
CA LEU A 54 10.79 3.45 -10.70
C LEU A 54 10.83 2.01 -11.23
N PRO A 55 10.37 0.99 -10.49
CA PRO A 55 10.41 -0.38 -10.97
C PRO A 55 9.58 -0.57 -12.26
N PRO A 56 9.86 -1.60 -13.07
CA PRO A 56 9.01 -1.98 -14.19
C PRO A 56 7.63 -2.45 -13.71
N ALA A 57 6.62 -2.37 -14.59
CA ALA A 57 5.24 -2.68 -14.23
C ALA A 57 5.03 -4.17 -13.86
N LEU A 58 5.70 -5.09 -14.55
CA LEU A 58 5.48 -6.53 -14.35
C LEU A 58 5.93 -7.02 -12.95
N PRO A 59 7.15 -6.69 -12.45
CA PRO A 59 7.50 -6.96 -11.06
C PRO A 59 6.55 -6.30 -10.06
N ALA A 60 6.11 -5.07 -10.31
CA ALA A 60 5.18 -4.35 -9.43
C ALA A 60 3.82 -5.05 -9.31
N LEU A 61 3.33 -5.69 -10.38
CA LEU A 61 2.14 -6.53 -10.34
C LEU A 61 2.34 -7.75 -9.42
N GLY A 62 3.52 -8.37 -9.48
CA GLY A 62 3.88 -9.47 -8.60
C GLY A 62 3.87 -9.10 -7.11
N LEU A 63 4.22 -7.85 -6.77
CA LEU A 63 4.20 -7.36 -5.38
C LEU A 63 2.80 -7.26 -4.77
N LEU A 64 1.74 -7.21 -5.59
CA LEU A 64 0.36 -7.17 -5.10
C LEU A 64 -0.10 -8.55 -4.59
N VAL A 65 0.41 -9.61 -5.21
CA VAL A 65 -0.09 -10.99 -5.04
C VAL A 65 -0.05 -11.45 -3.58
N PRO A 66 1.04 -11.28 -2.80
CA PRO A 66 1.10 -11.80 -1.43
C PRO A 66 0.00 -11.25 -0.52
N MET A 67 -0.36 -9.97 -0.65
CA MET A 67 -1.40 -9.37 0.19
C MET A 67 -2.80 -9.79 -0.25
N VAL A 68 -3.04 -9.87 -1.57
CA VAL A 68 -4.33 -10.34 -2.11
C VAL A 68 -4.59 -11.78 -1.68
N LEU A 69 -3.57 -12.64 -1.73
CA LEU A 69 -3.68 -14.02 -1.27
C LEU A 69 -3.86 -14.11 0.25
N ASP A 70 -3.02 -13.44 1.04
CA ASP A 70 -3.14 -13.44 2.51
C ASP A 70 -4.50 -12.90 2.98
N GLY A 71 -4.94 -11.77 2.40
CA GLY A 71 -6.23 -11.16 2.69
C GLY A 71 -7.40 -12.00 2.22
N GLY A 72 -7.33 -12.56 1.01
CA GLY A 72 -8.37 -13.40 0.42
C GLY A 72 -8.55 -14.72 1.18
N ILE A 73 -7.45 -15.42 1.48
CA ILE A 73 -7.49 -16.64 2.29
C ILE A 73 -8.07 -16.35 3.67
N GLN A 74 -7.64 -15.27 4.31
CA GLN A 74 -8.16 -14.86 5.61
C GLN A 74 -9.65 -14.43 5.54
N ALA A 75 -10.15 -13.94 4.41
CA ALA A 75 -11.56 -13.60 4.23
C ALA A 75 -12.44 -14.83 3.98
N LEU A 76 -11.89 -15.88 3.37
CA LEU A 76 -12.61 -17.09 2.97
C LEU A 76 -12.48 -18.24 3.96
N THR A 77 -11.53 -18.17 4.90
CA THR A 77 -11.21 -19.27 5.81
C THR A 77 -11.03 -18.79 7.26
N PRO A 78 -11.05 -19.69 8.27
CA PRO A 78 -10.77 -19.34 9.66
C PRO A 78 -9.31 -18.94 9.95
N TYR A 79 -8.44 -18.96 8.95
CA TYR A 79 -7.03 -18.66 9.08
C TYR A 79 -6.78 -17.20 9.45
N GLU A 80 -5.92 -16.96 10.43
CA GLU A 80 -5.54 -15.61 10.87
C GLU A 80 -4.06 -15.31 10.62
N SER A 81 -3.80 -14.15 10.03
CA SER A 81 -2.43 -13.67 9.85
C SER A 81 -1.79 -13.07 11.09
N GLY A 82 -0.50 -13.34 11.27
CA GLY A 82 0.35 -12.59 12.20
C GLY A 82 0.56 -11.15 11.71
N ASN A 83 0.81 -10.24 12.65
CA ASN A 83 0.99 -8.81 12.36
C ASN A 83 2.24 -8.51 11.53
N LEU A 84 3.34 -9.24 11.73
CA LEU A 84 4.54 -9.08 10.90
C LEU A 84 4.27 -9.44 9.43
N ARG A 85 3.56 -10.54 9.18
CA ARG A 85 3.20 -10.92 7.81
C ARG A 85 2.28 -9.90 7.17
N ARG A 86 1.28 -9.39 7.90
CA ARG A 86 0.40 -8.28 7.45
C ARG A 86 1.20 -7.04 7.07
N LEU A 87 2.20 -6.68 7.88
CA LEU A 87 3.07 -5.54 7.62
C LEU A 87 3.89 -5.74 6.34
N VAL A 88 4.53 -6.90 6.19
CA VAL A 88 5.37 -7.21 5.02
C VAL A 88 4.52 -7.25 3.75
N THR A 89 3.44 -8.04 3.72
CA THR A 89 2.58 -8.14 2.54
C THR A 89 1.93 -6.80 2.20
N GLY A 90 1.50 -6.03 3.21
CA GLY A 90 1.01 -4.66 3.02
C GLY A 90 2.05 -3.72 2.42
N THR A 91 3.31 -3.79 2.87
CA THR A 91 4.40 -2.97 2.33
C THR A 91 4.68 -3.29 0.87
N LEU A 92 4.73 -4.58 0.52
CA LEU A 92 4.88 -5.01 -0.87
C LEU A 92 3.72 -4.49 -1.72
N PHE A 93 2.48 -4.67 -1.26
CA PHE A 93 1.29 -4.21 -1.98
C PHE A 93 1.29 -2.69 -2.19
N GLY A 94 1.53 -1.89 -1.14
CA GLY A 94 1.57 -0.44 -1.22
C GLY A 94 2.63 0.06 -2.21
N SER A 95 3.81 -0.56 -2.21
CA SER A 95 4.89 -0.22 -3.16
C SER A 95 4.55 -0.61 -4.61
N GLY A 96 3.98 -1.79 -4.82
CA GLY A 96 3.57 -2.28 -6.14
C GLY A 96 2.45 -1.43 -6.74
N LEU A 97 1.42 -1.11 -5.95
CA LEU A 97 0.29 -0.31 -6.39
C LEU A 97 0.72 1.11 -6.75
N THR A 98 1.55 1.73 -5.91
CA THR A 98 2.09 3.07 -6.17
C THR A 98 2.96 3.08 -7.43
N THR A 99 3.79 2.06 -7.64
CA THR A 99 4.61 1.93 -8.85
C THR A 99 3.75 1.86 -10.10
N LEU A 100 2.70 1.02 -10.09
CA LEU A 100 1.78 0.89 -11.23
C LEU A 100 1.05 2.21 -11.52
N PHE A 101 0.60 2.91 -10.48
CA PHE A 101 -0.06 4.20 -10.60
C PHE A 101 0.85 5.28 -11.21
N LEU A 102 2.10 5.38 -10.75
CA LEU A 102 3.07 6.32 -11.32
C LEU A 102 3.43 5.97 -12.76
N ARG A 103 3.67 4.68 -13.04
CA ARG A 103 3.99 4.20 -14.39
C ARG A 103 2.87 4.47 -15.39
N SER A 104 1.62 4.18 -15.02
CA SER A 104 0.47 4.45 -15.91
C SER A 104 0.32 5.94 -16.16
N THR A 105 0.45 6.78 -15.13
CA THR A 105 0.39 8.24 -15.26
C THR A 105 1.45 8.79 -16.21
N VAL A 106 2.71 8.37 -16.06
CA VAL A 106 3.81 8.78 -16.94
C VAL A 106 3.57 8.30 -18.38
N TRP A 107 3.08 7.06 -18.55
CA TRP A 107 2.77 6.53 -19.87
C TRP A 107 1.66 7.33 -20.56
N THR A 108 0.55 7.60 -19.87
CA THR A 108 -0.57 8.39 -20.39
C THR A 108 -0.12 9.80 -20.79
N PHE A 109 0.68 10.45 -19.95
CA PHE A 109 1.22 11.78 -20.25
C PHE A 109 2.09 11.76 -21.53
N ARG A 110 3.02 10.80 -21.63
CA ARG A 110 3.89 10.65 -22.82
C ARG A 110 3.10 10.31 -24.08
N PHE A 111 2.08 9.46 -23.96
CA PHE A 111 1.20 9.11 -25.07
C PHE A 111 0.46 10.35 -25.60
N GLY A 112 -0.10 11.17 -24.71
CA GLY A 112 -0.76 12.42 -25.09
C GLY A 112 0.18 13.40 -25.80
N MET A 113 1.40 13.56 -25.29
CA MET A 113 2.43 14.39 -25.93
C MET A 113 2.82 13.88 -27.33
N ALA A 114 2.96 12.56 -27.49
CA ALA A 114 3.29 11.95 -28.78
C ALA A 114 2.16 12.14 -29.81
N LEU A 115 0.91 11.96 -29.38
CA LEU A 115 -0.25 12.19 -30.23
C LEU A 115 -0.32 13.66 -30.67
N GLY A 116 -0.15 14.60 -29.74
CA GLY A 116 -0.17 16.04 -30.02
C GLY A 116 0.96 16.49 -30.95
N ALA A 117 2.12 15.84 -30.91
CA ALA A 117 3.23 16.13 -31.83
C ALA A 117 3.04 15.54 -33.24
N SER A 118 2.07 14.65 -33.42
CA SER A 118 1.80 13.95 -34.69
C SER A 118 0.63 14.54 -35.50
N LEU A 119 -0.07 15.53 -34.95
CA LEU A 119 -1.15 16.29 -35.58
C LEU A 119 -0.63 17.64 -36.08
#